data_AF-A0A9E0F4L5-F1
#
_entry.id   AF-A0A9E0F4L5-F1
#
_cell.length_a   1.000
_cell.length_b   1.000
_cell.length_c   1.000
_cell.angle_alpha   90.00
_cell.angle_beta   90.00
_cell.angle_gamma   90.00
#
_symmetry.space_group_name_H-M   'P 1'
#
loop_
_entity.id
_entity.type
_entity.pdbx_description
1 polymer ?
#
loop_
_entity_poly.entity_id
_entity_poly.type
_entity_poly.pdbx_seq_one_letter_code
_entity_poly.pdbx_strand_id
1 'polypeptide(L)'
;MRLLTVFFLLLISLSSCERKVEITPNPPQVGFNRPAFGTTFTSGKIYFTVRATSTSRLMKMDVRRSHNGQPETQDTAFAISGEQFEWPYVFTAPDTSTVPTTIRLFFIVTDDRGISSSAAFEVTLGNEPLDLSAERNGVIYHVNAAGRNALWDLVNNTSRNLNDSANSDMMNTSAVANIFSKGWRVPLLTPASVFVKSPQFDYTNASVKTVINAINNPSSVFSIRVNDVEVGDVFLLSLRNGAVGVLKVTQIDVGATSNDQRILFTYKKQG
;
A
#
# COMPACT_ATOMS: atom_id res chain seq x y z
N MET A 1 92.51 26.62 20.40
CA MET A 1 91.91 25.39 19.86
C MET A 1 90.79 24.96 20.80
N ARG A 2 89.54 25.28 20.49
CA ARG A 2 88.35 24.79 21.21
C ARG A 2 87.37 24.27 20.16
N LEU A 3 87.06 22.99 20.24
CA LEU A 3 86.19 22.24 19.34
C LEU A 3 84.74 22.47 19.79
N LEU A 4 83.88 22.96 18.90
CA LEU A 4 82.46 23.15 19.13
C LEU A 4 81.69 22.00 18.46
N THR A 5 81.15 21.10 19.28
CA THR A 5 80.31 19.98 18.83
C THR A 5 78.87 20.48 18.66
N VAL A 6 78.36 20.48 17.43
CA VAL A 6 76.96 20.81 17.12
C VAL A 6 76.16 19.51 17.09
N PHE A 7 75.20 19.39 18.01
CA PHE A 7 74.23 18.30 18.10
C PHE A 7 73.03 18.64 17.18
N PHE A 8 72.80 17.83 16.14
CA PHE A 8 71.65 17.95 15.26
C PHE A 8 70.57 16.98 15.77
N LEU A 9 69.51 17.51 16.40
CA LEU A 9 68.31 16.74 16.75
C LEU A 9 67.41 16.64 15.52
N LEU A 10 67.28 15.42 14.99
CA LEU A 10 66.33 15.09 13.92
C LEU A 10 64.95 14.80 14.55
N LEU A 11 64.04 15.77 14.52
CA LEU A 11 62.63 15.54 14.88
C LEU A 11 61.93 14.81 13.72
N ILE A 12 61.64 13.52 13.90
CA ILE A 12 60.73 12.76 13.03
C ILE A 12 59.30 12.99 13.57
N SER A 13 58.52 13.86 12.91
CA SER A 13 57.09 14.00 13.19
C SER A 13 56.36 12.79 12.59
N LEU A 14 56.02 11.82 13.44
CA LEU A 14 55.04 10.78 13.11
C LEU A 14 53.66 11.45 13.01
N SER A 15 53.27 11.86 11.80
CA SER A 15 51.90 12.25 11.50
C SER A 15 51.01 11.02 11.65
N SER A 16 50.29 10.95 12.77
CA SER A 16 49.18 10.02 12.99
C SER A 16 48.21 10.15 11.81
N CYS A 17 48.20 9.15 10.94
CA CYS A 17 47.23 9.05 9.86
C CYS A 17 45.91 8.60 10.53
N GLU A 18 45.13 9.55 11.05
CA GLU A 18 43.76 9.28 11.44
C GLU A 18 43.01 8.83 10.18
N ARG A 19 42.81 7.51 10.08
CA ARG A 19 41.99 6.90 9.05
C ARG A 19 40.57 7.41 9.26
N LYS A 20 40.21 8.51 8.57
CA LYS A 20 38.83 8.97 8.49
C LYS A 20 38.00 7.79 8.03
N VAL A 21 37.16 7.28 8.93
CA VAL A 21 36.13 6.32 8.60
C VAL A 21 35.21 7.06 7.64
N GLU A 22 35.36 6.77 6.36
CA GLU A 22 34.49 7.30 5.32
C GLU A 22 33.13 6.62 5.51
N ILE A 23 32.23 7.29 6.22
CA ILE A 23 30.86 6.82 6.38
C ILE A 23 30.22 6.94 5.00
N THR A 24 30.13 5.83 4.27
CA THR A 24 29.39 5.78 3.02
C THR A 24 27.94 6.13 3.34
N PRO A 25 27.42 7.25 2.82
CA PRO A 25 26.10 7.67 3.23
C PRO A 25 25.02 6.74 2.68
N ASN A 26 23.93 6.58 3.43
CA ASN A 26 22.82 5.77 2.97
C ASN A 26 22.17 6.43 1.74
N PRO A 27 21.87 5.65 0.69
CA PRO A 27 21.15 6.16 -0.47
C PRO A 27 19.71 6.51 -0.10
N PRO A 28 19.06 7.41 -0.86
CA PRO A 28 17.63 7.64 -0.74
C PRO A 28 16.83 6.33 -0.78
N GLN A 29 15.70 6.30 -0.09
CA GLN A 29 14.75 5.21 -0.10
C GLN A 29 13.50 5.65 -0.84
N VAL A 30 12.93 4.75 -1.65
CA VAL A 30 11.70 4.99 -2.43
C VAL A 30 10.73 3.87 -2.14
N GLY A 31 9.47 4.21 -1.89
CA GLY A 31 8.42 3.24 -1.61
C GLY A 31 7.06 3.67 -2.15
N PHE A 32 6.15 2.70 -2.17
CA PHE A 32 4.78 2.86 -2.64
C PHE A 32 3.82 2.56 -1.50
N ASN A 33 2.82 3.42 -1.34
CA ASN A 33 1.67 3.10 -0.50
C ASN A 33 0.46 2.63 -1.33
N ARG A 34 0.42 2.95 -2.63
CA ARG A 34 -0.65 2.62 -3.57
C ARG A 34 -0.11 2.55 -5.01
N PRO A 35 -0.73 1.75 -5.90
CA PRO A 35 -1.67 0.67 -5.60
C PRO A 35 -0.96 -0.55 -4.97
N ALA A 36 -1.69 -1.59 -4.57
CA ALA A 36 -1.07 -2.82 -4.06
C ALA A 36 -0.32 -3.55 -5.19
N PHE A 37 0.85 -4.14 -4.88
CA PHE A 37 1.60 -4.94 -5.84
C PHE A 37 0.74 -6.09 -6.41
N GLY A 38 0.84 -6.33 -7.71
CA GLY A 38 0.09 -7.41 -8.39
C GLY A 38 -1.36 -7.05 -8.75
N THR A 39 -1.77 -5.78 -8.62
CA THR A 39 -3.07 -5.34 -9.13
C THR A 39 -3.01 -5.29 -10.66
N THR A 40 -4.01 -5.91 -11.29
CA THR A 40 -4.20 -5.84 -12.75
C THR A 40 -5.27 -4.80 -13.06
N PHE A 41 -5.06 -4.04 -14.14
CA PHE A 41 -5.93 -2.94 -14.55
C PHE A 41 -6.39 -3.14 -15.99
N THR A 42 -7.56 -2.66 -16.37
CA THR A 42 -8.02 -2.77 -17.76
C THR A 42 -7.55 -1.58 -18.61
N SER A 43 -7.65 -0.36 -18.06
CA SER A 43 -7.34 0.91 -18.73
C SER A 43 -7.54 2.09 -17.76
N GLY A 44 -7.06 3.28 -18.08
CA GLY A 44 -7.46 4.53 -17.41
C GLY A 44 -6.47 5.01 -16.35
N LYS A 45 -6.91 5.91 -15.46
CA LYS A 45 -6.02 6.54 -14.48
C LYS A 45 -5.77 5.62 -13.29
N ILE A 46 -4.50 5.41 -12.98
CA ILE A 46 -3.99 4.65 -11.84
C ILE A 46 -3.25 5.62 -10.94
N TYR A 47 -3.62 5.63 -9.66
CA TYR A 47 -3.14 6.61 -8.69
C TYR A 47 -2.12 5.99 -7.75
N PHE A 48 -0.95 6.60 -7.70
CA PHE A 48 0.17 6.21 -6.88
C PHE A 48 0.36 7.23 -5.77
N THR A 49 0.74 6.74 -4.59
CA THR A 49 1.31 7.57 -3.53
C THR A 49 2.75 7.13 -3.37
N VAL A 50 3.65 7.93 -3.95
CA VAL A 50 5.10 7.67 -3.94
C VAL A 50 5.68 8.39 -2.73
N ARG A 51 6.47 7.67 -1.93
CA ARG A 51 7.22 8.24 -0.81
C ARG A 51 8.71 8.09 -1.05
N ALA A 52 9.44 9.16 -0.76
CA ALA A 52 10.89 9.16 -0.75
C ALA A 52 11.41 9.71 0.58
N THR A 53 12.47 9.09 1.10
CA THR A 53 13.17 9.56 2.30
C THR A 53 14.67 9.46 2.11
N SER A 54 15.44 10.41 2.64
CA SER A 54 16.91 10.38 2.61
C SER A 54 17.47 11.03 3.87
N THR A 55 18.69 10.66 4.25
CA THR A 55 19.45 11.36 5.30
C THR A 55 20.07 12.67 4.79
N SER A 56 19.86 13.00 3.52
CA SER A 56 20.32 14.23 2.88
C SER A 56 19.19 14.79 2.02
N ARG A 57 19.36 16.02 1.54
CA ARG A 57 18.27 16.71 0.86
C ARG A 57 17.98 16.05 -0.48
N LEU A 58 16.74 15.63 -0.69
CA LEU A 58 16.25 15.19 -1.98
C LEU A 58 16.20 16.37 -2.95
N MET A 59 16.59 16.16 -4.21
CA MET A 59 16.71 17.21 -5.22
C MET A 59 15.84 16.96 -6.45
N LYS A 60 15.72 15.71 -6.88
CA LYS A 60 15.05 15.35 -8.14
C LYS A 60 14.26 14.06 -7.98
N MET A 61 13.07 14.01 -8.58
CA MET A 61 12.36 12.77 -8.91
C MET A 61 12.31 12.61 -10.43
N ASP A 62 12.57 11.40 -10.93
CA ASP A 62 12.46 10.99 -12.32
C ASP A 62 11.54 9.75 -12.38
N VAL A 63 10.52 9.79 -13.22
CA VAL A 63 9.64 8.66 -13.47
C VAL A 63 9.91 8.17 -14.87
N ARG A 64 10.19 6.87 -14.98
CA ARG A 64 10.38 6.20 -16.26
C ARG A 64 9.43 5.04 -16.38
N ARG A 65 9.15 4.65 -17.62
CA ARG A 65 8.29 3.51 -17.92
C ARG A 65 8.92 2.60 -18.95
N SER A 66 8.74 1.30 -18.76
CA SER A 66 9.06 0.25 -19.73
C SER A 66 7.80 -0.52 -20.06
N HIS A 67 7.61 -0.83 -21.34
CA HIS A 67 6.48 -1.62 -21.83
C HIS A 67 6.99 -2.99 -22.27
N ASN A 68 6.51 -4.09 -21.71
CA ASN A 68 6.86 -5.46 -22.12
C ASN A 68 8.39 -5.69 -22.29
N GLY A 69 9.20 -5.15 -21.37
CA GLY A 69 10.66 -5.28 -21.41
C GLY A 69 11.38 -4.40 -22.43
N GLN A 70 10.68 -3.49 -23.11
CA GLN A 70 11.28 -2.46 -23.97
C GLN A 70 12.12 -1.46 -23.15
N PRO A 71 13.05 -0.72 -23.77
CA PRO A 71 13.84 0.30 -23.07
C PRO A 71 12.98 1.29 -22.30
N GLU A 72 13.52 1.79 -21.19
CA GLU A 72 12.88 2.82 -20.38
C GLU A 72 12.68 4.10 -21.18
N THR A 73 11.47 4.64 -21.13
CA THR A 73 11.13 5.97 -21.63
C THR A 73 10.87 6.87 -20.44
N GLN A 74 11.42 8.10 -20.46
CA GLN A 74 11.13 9.08 -19.42
C GLN A 74 9.68 9.53 -19.53
N ASP A 75 8.93 9.41 -18.44
CA ASP A 75 7.53 9.81 -18.37
C ASP A 75 7.42 11.23 -17.81
N THR A 76 8.07 11.52 -16.68
CA THR A 76 8.15 12.86 -16.11
C THR A 76 9.38 13.05 -15.23
N ALA A 77 9.81 14.29 -15.02
CA ALA A 77 10.83 14.62 -14.03
C ALA A 77 10.60 16.04 -13.48
N PHE A 78 10.89 16.23 -12.20
CA PHE A 78 10.74 17.52 -11.54
C PHE A 78 11.65 17.63 -10.31
N ALA A 79 11.89 18.87 -9.89
CA ALA A 79 12.65 19.18 -8.69
C ALA A 79 11.80 18.92 -7.44
N ILE A 80 12.44 18.37 -6.42
CA ILE A 80 11.87 18.18 -5.08
C ILE A 80 12.83 18.76 -4.05
N SER A 81 12.37 18.91 -2.81
CA SER A 81 13.20 19.47 -1.75
C SER A 81 12.77 18.94 -0.39
N GLY A 82 13.76 18.62 0.45
CA GLY A 82 13.57 18.13 1.81
C GLY A 82 14.16 16.75 2.00
N GLU A 83 14.16 16.24 3.23
CA GLU A 83 14.62 14.90 3.56
C GLU A 83 13.53 13.84 3.35
N GLN A 84 12.28 14.28 3.27
CA GLN A 84 11.10 13.46 3.02
C GLN A 84 10.23 14.12 1.96
N PHE A 85 9.64 13.29 1.10
CA PHE A 85 8.78 13.73 0.02
C PHE A 85 7.67 12.72 -0.21
N GLU A 86 6.44 13.19 -0.33
CA GLU A 86 5.28 12.39 -0.72
C GLU A 86 4.62 13.03 -1.93
N TRP A 87 4.33 12.22 -2.95
CA TRP A 87 3.78 12.72 -4.20
C TRP A 87 2.64 11.84 -4.73
N PRO A 88 1.48 12.43 -5.02
CA PRO A 88 0.45 11.77 -5.80
C PRO A 88 0.85 11.74 -7.27
N TYR A 89 1.17 10.56 -7.80
CA TYR A 89 1.42 10.36 -9.22
C TYR A 89 0.22 9.68 -9.88
N VAL A 90 -0.13 10.12 -11.10
CA VAL A 90 -1.24 9.55 -11.86
C VAL A 90 -0.71 9.01 -13.16
N PHE A 91 -0.65 7.68 -13.26
CA PHE A 91 -0.35 7.00 -14.51
C PHE A 91 -1.64 6.83 -15.30
N THR A 92 -1.64 7.19 -16.59
CA THR A 92 -2.79 6.89 -17.47
C THR A 92 -2.45 5.64 -18.28
N ALA A 93 -3.01 4.50 -17.85
CA ALA A 93 -2.88 3.24 -18.55
C ALA A 93 -3.58 3.33 -19.92
N PRO A 94 -2.89 2.97 -21.02
CA PRO A 94 -3.51 2.89 -22.33
C PRO A 94 -4.63 1.86 -22.33
N ASP A 95 -5.62 2.06 -23.20
CA ASP A 95 -6.65 1.05 -23.45
C ASP A 95 -6.03 -0.11 -24.24
N THR A 96 -5.86 -1.27 -23.59
CA THR A 96 -5.28 -2.46 -24.22
C THR A 96 -6.40 -3.44 -24.51
N SER A 97 -6.97 -3.35 -25.72
CA SER A 97 -8.22 -4.03 -26.08
C SER A 97 -8.15 -5.56 -26.17
N THR A 98 -6.96 -6.19 -26.15
CA THR A 98 -6.86 -7.64 -26.41
C THR A 98 -5.64 -8.37 -25.83
N VAL A 99 -4.51 -7.71 -25.60
CA VAL A 99 -3.26 -8.38 -25.17
C VAL A 99 -2.85 -7.89 -23.78
N PRO A 100 -2.68 -8.81 -22.80
CA PRO A 100 -2.11 -8.45 -21.52
C PRO A 100 -0.77 -7.74 -21.71
N THR A 101 -0.66 -6.53 -21.17
CA THR A 101 0.51 -5.66 -21.34
C THR A 101 1.08 -5.35 -19.97
N THR A 102 2.33 -5.68 -19.74
CA THR A 102 3.01 -5.34 -18.50
C THR A 102 3.75 -4.01 -18.68
N ILE A 103 3.45 -3.05 -17.83
CA ILE A 103 4.11 -1.75 -17.76
C ILE A 103 4.85 -1.67 -16.44
N ARG A 104 6.17 -1.45 -16.49
CA ARG A 104 6.97 -1.17 -15.31
C ARG A 104 7.19 0.33 -15.17
N LEU A 105 6.83 0.88 -14.02
CA LEU A 105 7.06 2.26 -13.65
C LEU A 105 8.24 2.31 -12.68
N PHE A 106 9.28 3.07 -13.02
CA PHE A 106 10.47 3.26 -12.21
C PHE A 106 10.44 4.67 -11.64
N PHE A 107 10.50 4.77 -10.32
CA PHE A 107 10.55 6.04 -9.60
C PHE A 107 11.94 6.19 -9.03
N ILE A 108 12.68 7.15 -9.55
CA ILE A 108 14.09 7.38 -9.25
C ILE A 108 14.20 8.71 -8.53
N VAL A 109 14.76 8.71 -7.31
CA VAL A 109 15.10 9.94 -6.59
C VAL A 109 16.59 10.11 -6.48
N THR A 110 17.03 11.37 -6.60
CA THR A 110 18.42 11.77 -6.44
C THR A 110 18.53 12.80 -5.32
N ASP A 111 19.51 12.64 -4.44
CA ASP A 111 19.83 13.61 -3.39
C ASP A 111 20.79 14.72 -3.89
N ASP A 112 21.10 15.66 -3.00
CA ASP A 112 22.02 16.79 -3.21
C ASP A 112 23.49 16.39 -3.35
N ARG A 113 23.82 15.12 -3.11
CA ARG A 113 25.15 14.54 -3.35
C ARG A 113 25.22 13.81 -4.68
N GLY A 114 24.12 13.74 -5.42
CA GLY A 114 24.03 13.03 -6.70
C GLY A 114 23.81 11.52 -6.55
N ILE A 115 23.52 11.02 -5.35
CA ILE A 115 23.24 9.59 -5.14
C ILE A 115 21.77 9.32 -5.50
N SER A 116 21.57 8.35 -6.40
CA SER A 116 20.23 7.94 -6.85
C SER A 116 19.81 6.59 -6.29
N SER A 117 18.51 6.43 -6.10
CA SER A 117 17.87 5.15 -5.77
C SER A 117 16.55 5.03 -6.53
N SER A 118 16.13 3.80 -6.81
CA SER A 118 14.94 3.51 -7.60
C SER A 118 14.05 2.45 -6.97
N ALA A 119 12.75 2.64 -7.04
CA ALA A 119 11.77 1.57 -6.84
C ALA A 119 10.95 1.37 -8.12
N ALA A 120 10.66 0.10 -8.43
CA ALA A 120 9.85 -0.26 -9.58
C ALA A 120 8.46 -0.74 -9.13
N PHE A 121 7.43 -0.35 -9.86
CA PHE A 121 6.09 -0.87 -9.73
C PHE A 121 5.65 -1.51 -11.05
N GLU A 122 5.17 -2.74 -10.99
CA GLU A 122 4.68 -3.46 -12.16
C GLU A 122 3.15 -3.34 -12.23
N VAL A 123 2.68 -2.77 -13.33
CA VAL A 123 1.28 -2.64 -13.70
C VAL A 123 1.00 -3.68 -14.78
N THR A 124 0.17 -4.67 -14.48
CA THR A 124 -0.33 -5.58 -15.51
C THR A 124 -1.63 -5.00 -16.06
N LEU A 125 -1.67 -4.77 -17.36
CA LEU A 125 -2.89 -4.42 -18.09
C LEU A 125 -3.45 -5.67 -18.74
N GLY A 126 -4.76 -5.89 -18.75
CA GLY A 126 -5.34 -7.05 -19.40
C GLY A 126 -6.86 -7.02 -19.46
N ASN A 127 -7.42 -7.98 -20.19
CA ASN A 127 -8.86 -8.24 -20.18
C ASN A 127 -9.23 -8.91 -18.86
N GLU A 128 -9.59 -8.09 -17.88
CA GLU A 128 -10.18 -8.63 -16.65
C GLU A 128 -11.57 -9.19 -16.93
N PRO A 129 -12.02 -10.21 -16.18
CA PRO A 129 -13.44 -10.51 -16.10
C PRO A 129 -14.16 -9.21 -15.79
N LEU A 130 -15.06 -8.79 -16.70
CA LEU A 130 -15.85 -7.58 -16.49
C LEU A 130 -16.73 -7.71 -15.25
N ASP A 131 -17.06 -8.95 -14.88
CA ASP A 131 -18.04 -9.27 -13.86
C ASP A 131 -17.37 -9.60 -12.52
N LEU A 132 -17.99 -9.09 -11.46
CA LEU A 132 -17.72 -9.58 -10.12
C LEU A 132 -18.37 -10.97 -9.97
N SER A 133 -17.74 -11.84 -9.19
CA SER A 133 -18.34 -13.11 -8.80
C SER A 133 -19.69 -12.92 -8.10
N ALA A 134 -20.47 -14.01 -8.05
CA ALA A 134 -21.75 -14.04 -7.36
C ALA A 134 -21.63 -13.51 -5.92
N GLU A 135 -22.70 -12.84 -5.48
CA GLU A 135 -22.77 -12.28 -4.14
C GLU A 135 -22.59 -13.35 -3.05
N ARG A 136 -21.85 -12.98 -2.01
CA ARG A 136 -21.58 -13.83 -0.84
C ARG A 136 -21.93 -13.09 0.44
N ASN A 137 -22.36 -13.86 1.43
CA ASN A 137 -22.58 -13.36 2.78
C ASN A 137 -21.30 -13.50 3.60
N GLY A 138 -21.03 -12.51 4.43
CA GLY A 138 -19.97 -12.55 5.42
C GLY A 138 -20.42 -12.03 6.78
N VAL A 139 -19.65 -12.39 7.79
CA VAL A 139 -19.91 -12.00 9.18
C VAL A 139 -18.61 -11.81 9.94
N ILE A 140 -18.55 -10.78 10.78
CA ILE A 140 -17.52 -10.62 11.79
C ILE A 140 -18.17 -10.46 13.15
N TYR A 141 -17.80 -11.34 14.08
CA TYR A 141 -18.27 -11.29 15.46
C TYR A 141 -17.40 -10.36 16.32
N HIS A 142 -17.96 -9.91 17.44
CA HIS A 142 -17.20 -9.25 18.50
C HIS A 142 -16.05 -10.14 19.01
N VAL A 143 -14.89 -9.54 19.30
CA VAL A 143 -13.65 -10.28 19.59
C VAL A 143 -13.68 -11.12 20.87
N ASN A 144 -14.54 -10.79 21.84
CA ASN A 144 -14.63 -11.54 23.10
C ASN A 144 -15.60 -12.73 23.05
N ALA A 145 -16.20 -13.02 21.90
CA ALA A 145 -17.02 -14.21 21.75
C ALA A 145 -16.10 -15.43 21.64
N ALA A 146 -15.81 -16.07 22.78
CA ALA A 146 -14.93 -17.23 22.86
C ALA A 146 -15.33 -18.30 21.82
N GLY A 147 -14.36 -18.73 21.01
CA GLY A 147 -14.56 -19.74 19.96
C GLY A 147 -15.35 -19.28 18.73
N ARG A 148 -15.55 -17.97 18.53
CA ARG A 148 -16.21 -17.44 17.33
C ARG A 148 -15.26 -16.79 16.34
N ASN A 149 -15.75 -16.75 15.09
CA ASN A 149 -15.04 -16.18 13.96
C ASN A 149 -15.14 -14.64 13.95
N ALA A 150 -14.31 -13.96 14.73
CA ALA A 150 -14.22 -12.50 14.70
C ALA A 150 -13.39 -11.96 13.50
N LEU A 151 -12.95 -12.86 12.61
CA LEU A 151 -12.21 -12.56 11.40
C LEU A 151 -12.95 -13.05 10.15
N TRP A 152 -12.71 -12.36 9.04
CA TRP A 152 -13.16 -12.78 7.72
C TRP A 152 -12.01 -12.67 6.70
N ASP A 153 -11.86 -13.70 5.88
CA ASP A 153 -10.96 -13.76 4.74
C ASP A 153 -11.81 -13.62 3.46
N LEU A 154 -11.82 -12.40 2.91
CA LEU A 154 -12.54 -12.04 1.69
C LEU A 154 -11.98 -12.76 0.47
N VAL A 155 -10.67 -12.98 0.40
CA VAL A 155 -10.05 -13.68 -0.75
C VAL A 155 -10.53 -15.13 -0.83
N ASN A 156 -10.49 -15.86 0.28
CA ASN A 156 -10.88 -17.28 0.33
C ASN A 156 -12.36 -17.51 0.69
N ASN A 157 -13.12 -16.46 0.96
CA ASN A 157 -14.54 -16.52 1.35
C ASN A 157 -14.80 -17.36 2.60
N THR A 158 -13.99 -17.19 3.65
CA THR A 158 -14.10 -18.00 4.87
C THR A 158 -14.01 -17.16 6.13
N SER A 159 -14.80 -17.55 7.12
CA SER A 159 -14.74 -17.01 8.48
C SER A 159 -13.60 -17.67 9.26
N ARG A 160 -12.84 -16.91 10.05
CA ARG A 160 -11.69 -17.43 10.80
C ARG A 160 -11.75 -17.04 12.28
N ASN A 161 -11.17 -17.89 13.12
CA ASN A 161 -10.98 -17.64 14.54
C ASN A 161 -9.86 -16.63 14.78
N LEU A 162 -9.93 -15.85 15.87
CA LEU A 162 -8.92 -14.82 16.20
C LEU A 162 -7.46 -15.32 16.23
N ASN A 163 -7.26 -16.59 16.58
CA ASN A 163 -5.94 -17.20 16.65
C ASN A 163 -5.36 -17.53 15.25
N ASP A 164 -6.18 -17.48 14.21
CA ASP A 164 -5.82 -17.70 12.80
C ASP A 164 -5.97 -16.39 12.00
N SER A 165 -5.27 -15.35 12.47
CA SER A 165 -5.28 -14.03 11.84
C SER A 165 -4.46 -13.97 10.56
N ALA A 166 -3.63 -14.99 10.31
CA ALA A 166 -2.92 -15.13 9.05
C ALA A 166 -3.92 -15.15 7.88
N ASN A 167 -3.67 -14.32 6.88
CA ASN A 167 -4.48 -14.22 5.66
C ASN A 167 -5.93 -13.74 5.86
N SER A 168 -6.28 -13.12 6.99
CA SER A 168 -7.58 -12.48 7.17
C SER A 168 -7.57 -11.04 6.65
N ASP A 169 -8.69 -10.56 6.11
CA ASP A 169 -8.83 -9.20 5.57
C ASP A 169 -9.58 -8.26 6.51
N MET A 170 -10.43 -8.82 7.36
CA MET A 170 -11.28 -8.08 8.28
C MET A 170 -11.19 -8.71 9.66
N MET A 171 -11.00 -7.86 10.67
CA MET A 171 -11.03 -8.19 12.09
C MET A 171 -11.85 -7.12 12.80
N ASN A 172 -12.82 -7.51 13.64
CA ASN A 172 -13.55 -6.53 14.43
C ASN A 172 -12.61 -5.69 15.31
N THR A 173 -12.86 -4.38 15.42
CA THR A 173 -11.97 -3.41 16.08
C THR A 173 -12.08 -3.33 17.59
N SER A 174 -13.03 -4.05 18.22
CA SER A 174 -13.17 -4.07 19.66
C SER A 174 -11.85 -4.47 20.31
N ALA A 175 -11.25 -3.56 21.08
CA ALA A 175 -10.13 -3.84 21.95
C ALA A 175 -10.72 -4.16 23.32
N VAL A 176 -10.59 -5.41 23.76
CA VAL A 176 -10.82 -5.94 25.13
C VAL A 176 -11.80 -5.18 26.06
N ALA A 177 -12.85 -5.90 26.46
CA ALA A 177 -13.88 -5.61 27.49
C ALA A 177 -15.04 -4.69 27.05
N ASN A 178 -16.10 -5.35 26.58
CA ASN A 178 -17.52 -4.96 26.62
C ASN A 178 -18.03 -3.85 25.69
N ILE A 179 -17.19 -3.17 24.91
CA ILE A 179 -17.68 -2.20 23.92
C ILE A 179 -17.55 -2.80 22.52
N PHE A 180 -18.70 -3.14 21.93
CA PHE A 180 -18.77 -3.48 20.52
C PHE A 180 -18.42 -2.26 19.68
N SER A 181 -17.37 -2.39 18.89
CA SER A 181 -16.98 -1.41 17.91
C SER A 181 -17.68 -1.75 16.60
N LYS A 182 -18.49 -0.80 16.10
CA LYS A 182 -19.10 -0.86 14.78
C LYS A 182 -18.01 -0.60 13.73
N GLY A 183 -17.12 -1.55 13.54
CA GLY A 183 -15.98 -1.37 12.65
C GLY A 183 -15.11 -2.62 12.53
N TRP A 184 -14.14 -2.52 11.64
CA TRP A 184 -13.13 -3.54 11.44
C TRP A 184 -11.79 -2.93 11.06
N ARG A 185 -10.74 -3.71 11.23
CA ARG A 185 -9.39 -3.41 10.78
C ARG A 185 -8.83 -4.61 10.03
N VAL A 186 -7.83 -4.37 9.21
CA VAL A 186 -7.03 -5.42 8.58
C VAL A 186 -6.01 -5.88 9.62
N PRO A 187 -5.89 -7.19 9.90
CA PRO A 187 -4.77 -7.75 10.67
C PRO A 187 -3.44 -7.33 10.03
N LEU A 188 -2.39 -7.11 10.83
CA LEU A 188 -1.10 -6.55 10.38
C LEU A 188 -0.35 -7.52 9.45
N LEU A 189 -0.81 -7.65 8.20
CA LEU A 189 -0.25 -8.47 7.13
C LEU A 189 0.22 -7.57 6.00
N THR A 190 1.25 -8.01 5.28
CA THR A 190 1.73 -7.34 4.07
C THR A 190 1.81 -8.36 2.93
N PRO A 191 1.18 -8.11 1.77
CA PRO A 191 0.28 -6.98 1.45
C PRO A 191 -1.05 -7.02 2.25
N ALA A 192 -1.60 -5.84 2.56
CA ALA A 192 -2.86 -5.67 3.27
C ALA A 192 -4.00 -5.39 2.30
N SER A 193 -5.19 -5.91 2.60
CA SER A 193 -6.42 -5.43 1.99
C SER A 193 -6.73 -4.01 2.47
N VAL A 194 -7.44 -3.23 1.66
CA VAL A 194 -7.79 -1.84 1.92
C VAL A 194 -9.22 -1.54 1.48
N PHE A 195 -9.87 -0.64 2.20
CA PHE A 195 -11.29 -0.32 2.05
C PHE A 195 -11.49 1.16 1.71
N VAL A 196 -12.41 1.48 0.81
CA VAL A 196 -12.84 2.86 0.52
C VAL A 196 -14.34 2.96 0.80
N LYS A 197 -14.74 3.78 1.77
CA LYS A 197 -16.16 4.04 2.04
C LYS A 197 -16.77 4.82 0.88
N SER A 198 -17.82 4.29 0.27
CA SER A 198 -18.47 4.88 -0.92
C SER A 198 -19.99 4.67 -0.85
N PRO A 199 -20.71 5.41 0.02
CA PRO A 199 -22.12 5.15 0.33
C PRO A 199 -23.07 5.35 -0.86
N GLN A 200 -22.64 6.07 -1.91
CA GLN A 200 -23.42 6.33 -3.12
C GLN A 200 -23.10 5.36 -4.27
N PHE A 201 -22.23 4.37 -4.05
CA PHE A 201 -21.86 3.42 -5.09
C PHE A 201 -23.02 2.44 -5.38
N ASP A 202 -23.32 2.23 -6.67
CA ASP A 202 -24.34 1.27 -7.10
C ASP A 202 -23.86 -0.17 -6.90
N TYR A 203 -24.11 -0.69 -5.71
CA TYR A 203 -23.79 -2.07 -5.33
C TYR A 203 -24.52 -3.11 -6.20
N THR A 204 -25.75 -2.81 -6.64
CA THR A 204 -26.58 -3.76 -7.40
C THR A 204 -25.96 -4.03 -8.76
N ASN A 205 -25.59 -2.96 -9.48
CA ASN A 205 -25.00 -3.03 -10.82
C ASN A 205 -23.47 -2.94 -10.83
N ALA A 206 -22.83 -3.33 -9.73
CA ALA A 206 -21.37 -3.30 -9.60
C ALA A 206 -20.69 -4.26 -10.59
N SER A 207 -19.59 -3.79 -11.19
CA SER A 207 -18.71 -4.54 -12.09
C SER A 207 -17.26 -4.28 -11.69
N VAL A 208 -16.32 -5.09 -12.18
CA VAL A 208 -14.88 -4.84 -11.93
C VAL A 208 -14.49 -3.45 -12.42
N LYS A 209 -14.97 -3.04 -13.60
CA LYS A 209 -14.71 -1.72 -14.19
C LYS A 209 -15.25 -0.58 -13.32
N THR A 210 -16.50 -0.66 -12.84
CA THR A 210 -17.07 0.41 -12.02
C THR A 210 -16.38 0.52 -10.66
N VAL A 211 -15.99 -0.61 -10.06
CA VAL A 211 -15.22 -0.65 -8.81
C VAL A 211 -13.83 -0.02 -9.00
N ILE A 212 -13.06 -0.43 -10.01
CA ILE A 212 -11.73 0.13 -10.29
C ILE A 212 -11.81 1.65 -10.48
N ASN A 213 -12.76 2.11 -11.31
CA ASN A 213 -12.95 3.54 -11.56
C ASN A 213 -13.25 4.32 -10.26
N ALA A 214 -14.07 3.76 -9.37
CA ALA A 214 -14.42 4.40 -8.12
C ALA A 214 -13.27 4.36 -7.10
N ILE A 215 -12.54 3.25 -7.00
CA ILE A 215 -11.34 3.12 -6.15
C ILE A 215 -10.27 4.12 -6.58
N ASN A 216 -10.08 4.28 -7.88
CA ASN A 216 -9.14 5.22 -8.47
C ASN A 216 -9.67 6.66 -8.50
N ASN A 217 -10.83 6.98 -7.92
CA ASN A 217 -11.22 8.38 -7.82
C ASN A 217 -10.22 9.14 -6.90
N PRO A 218 -9.72 10.33 -7.27
CA PRO A 218 -8.84 11.13 -6.41
C PRO A 218 -9.38 11.41 -5.01
N SER A 219 -10.71 11.42 -4.83
CA SER A 219 -11.35 11.62 -3.53
C SER A 219 -11.42 10.36 -2.67
N SER A 220 -11.05 9.20 -3.21
CA SER A 220 -11.11 7.92 -2.50
C SER A 220 -10.06 7.85 -1.39
N VAL A 221 -10.56 7.73 -0.16
CA VAL A 221 -9.74 7.55 1.04
C VAL A 221 -9.68 6.06 1.39
N PHE A 222 -8.53 5.45 1.14
CA PHE A 222 -8.30 4.06 1.49
C PHE A 222 -7.96 3.96 2.96
N SER A 223 -8.54 2.97 3.62
CA SER A 223 -8.30 2.68 5.01
C SER A 223 -8.09 1.20 5.25
N ILE A 224 -7.14 0.88 6.12
CA ILE A 224 -7.00 -0.45 6.74
C ILE A 224 -7.83 -0.56 8.03
N ARG A 225 -8.51 0.51 8.44
CA ARG A 225 -9.38 0.57 9.63
C ARG A 225 -10.66 1.33 9.30
N VAL A 226 -11.78 0.65 9.37
CA VAL A 226 -13.11 1.21 9.20
C VAL A 226 -13.74 1.32 10.59
N ASN A 227 -14.18 2.51 10.96
CA ASN A 227 -14.92 2.77 12.19
C ASN A 227 -16.33 3.27 11.84
N ASP A 228 -17.22 3.23 12.83
CA ASP A 228 -18.57 3.79 12.78
C ASP A 228 -19.36 3.37 11.53
N VAL A 229 -19.37 2.06 11.27
CA VAL A 229 -20.17 1.52 10.17
C VAL A 229 -21.65 1.51 10.51
N GLU A 230 -22.46 1.73 9.49
CA GLU A 230 -23.92 1.74 9.56
C GLU A 230 -24.52 0.74 8.57
N VAL A 231 -25.75 0.31 8.84
CA VAL A 231 -26.49 -0.55 7.90
C VAL A 231 -26.73 0.22 6.60
N GLY A 232 -26.41 -0.41 5.47
CA GLY A 232 -26.48 0.20 4.14
C GLY A 232 -25.18 0.82 3.66
N ASP A 233 -24.17 0.98 4.52
CA ASP A 233 -22.85 1.45 4.08
C ASP A 233 -22.26 0.51 3.02
N VAL A 234 -21.70 1.13 1.97
CA VAL A 234 -21.01 0.44 0.88
C VAL A 234 -19.52 0.77 0.91
N PHE A 235 -18.69 -0.25 0.71
CA PHE A 235 -17.24 -0.17 0.69
C PHE A 235 -16.69 -0.78 -0.60
N LEU A 236 -15.76 -0.09 -1.24
CA LEU A 236 -14.95 -0.64 -2.32
C LEU A 236 -13.74 -1.35 -1.72
N LEU A 237 -13.35 -2.47 -2.33
CA LEU A 237 -12.31 -3.36 -1.84
C LEU A 237 -11.14 -3.39 -2.83
N SER A 238 -9.92 -3.25 -2.31
CA SER A 238 -8.71 -3.75 -2.97
C SER A 238 -8.08 -4.77 -2.03
N LEU A 239 -8.07 -6.02 -2.47
CA LEU A 239 -7.70 -7.17 -1.66
C LEU A 239 -6.19 -7.43 -1.74
N ARG A 240 -5.67 -8.11 -0.71
CA ARG A 240 -4.24 -8.46 -0.57
C ARG A 240 -3.65 -9.25 -1.76
N ASN A 241 -4.49 -9.93 -2.54
CA ASN A 241 -4.06 -10.66 -3.74
C ASN A 241 -4.23 -9.85 -5.04
N GLY A 242 -4.49 -8.54 -4.95
CA GLY A 242 -4.70 -7.66 -6.10
C GLY A 242 -6.14 -7.62 -6.61
N ALA A 243 -7.02 -8.53 -6.17
CA ALA A 243 -8.41 -8.56 -6.60
C ALA A 243 -9.20 -7.35 -6.08
N VAL A 244 -10.19 -6.89 -6.84
CA VAL A 244 -11.10 -5.81 -6.41
C VAL A 244 -12.50 -6.32 -6.08
N GLY A 245 -13.28 -5.53 -5.36
CA GLY A 245 -14.66 -5.88 -5.07
C GLY A 245 -15.47 -4.76 -4.43
N VAL A 246 -16.69 -5.09 -4.03
CA VAL A 246 -17.58 -4.21 -3.30
C VAL A 246 -18.25 -4.99 -2.16
N LEU A 247 -18.42 -4.34 -1.02
CA LEU A 247 -19.06 -4.87 0.18
C LEU A 247 -20.18 -3.92 0.60
N LYS A 248 -21.31 -4.47 1.06
CA LYS A 248 -22.41 -3.72 1.65
C LYS A 248 -22.74 -4.26 3.04
N VAL A 249 -22.77 -3.40 4.04
CA VAL A 249 -23.21 -3.76 5.39
C VAL A 249 -24.72 -3.97 5.36
N THR A 250 -25.17 -5.16 5.73
CA THR A 250 -26.59 -5.54 5.66
C THR A 250 -27.26 -5.48 7.02
N GLN A 251 -26.52 -5.73 8.10
CA GLN A 251 -27.07 -5.73 9.45
C GLN A 251 -25.94 -5.53 10.49
N ILE A 252 -26.29 -4.87 11.59
CA ILE A 252 -25.41 -4.69 12.75
C ILE A 252 -26.21 -5.09 13.99
N ASP A 253 -25.77 -6.16 14.64
CA ASP A 253 -26.38 -6.64 15.87
C ASP A 253 -25.59 -6.10 17.06
N VAL A 254 -26.26 -5.33 17.92
CA VAL A 254 -25.70 -4.75 19.16
C VAL A 254 -26.29 -5.44 20.39
N GLY A 255 -26.35 -6.78 20.36
CA GLY A 255 -27.06 -7.58 21.37
C GLY A 255 -26.61 -7.36 22.81
N ALA A 256 -27.42 -7.85 23.74
CA ALA A 256 -27.24 -7.66 25.19
C ALA A 256 -25.96 -8.29 25.73
N THR A 257 -25.43 -9.30 25.04
CA THR A 257 -24.15 -9.93 25.37
C THR A 257 -23.13 -9.74 24.25
N SER A 258 -21.85 -9.79 24.59
CA SER A 258 -20.75 -9.78 23.63
C SER A 258 -20.83 -10.92 22.60
N ASN A 259 -21.57 -12.00 22.88
CA ASN A 259 -21.72 -13.15 22.00
C ASN A 259 -22.76 -12.93 20.88
N ASP A 260 -23.63 -11.93 21.04
CA ASP A 260 -24.70 -11.60 20.11
C ASP A 260 -24.31 -10.44 19.18
N GLN A 261 -23.16 -9.83 19.43
CA GLN A 261 -22.69 -8.63 18.75
C GLN A 261 -21.89 -8.99 17.49
N ARG A 262 -22.34 -8.50 16.33
CA ARG A 262 -21.74 -8.82 15.03
C ARG A 262 -22.12 -7.83 13.94
N ILE A 263 -21.32 -7.83 12.87
CA ILE A 263 -21.59 -7.11 11.63
C ILE A 263 -21.82 -8.16 10.54
N LEU A 264 -22.97 -8.12 9.89
CA LEU A 264 -23.27 -8.90 8.70
C LEU A 264 -23.13 -8.02 7.46
N PHE A 265 -22.63 -8.62 6.40
CA PHE A 265 -22.42 -7.94 5.14
C PHE A 265 -22.60 -8.89 3.96
N THR A 266 -22.87 -8.31 2.81
CA THR A 266 -22.79 -8.97 1.51
C THR A 266 -21.62 -8.40 0.74
N TYR A 267 -21.02 -9.19 -0.14
CA TYR A 267 -19.95 -8.71 -1.00
C TYR A 267 -19.89 -9.45 -2.32
N LYS A 268 -19.35 -8.77 -3.32
CA LYS A 268 -19.01 -9.30 -4.65
C LYS A 268 -17.54 -8.96 -4.90
N LYS A 269 -16.76 -9.90 -5.40
CA LYS A 269 -15.33 -9.69 -5.70
C LYS A 269 -14.96 -10.27 -7.05
N GLN A 270 -13.90 -9.77 -7.64
CA GLN A 270 -13.26 -10.39 -8.80
C GLN A 270 -12.91 -11.86 -8.47
N GLY A 271 -13.19 -12.72 -9.45
CA GLY A 271 -13.02 -14.17 -9.37
C GLY A 271 -11.58 -14.57 -9.14
#